data_AF-A0A962IDS9-F1
#
_entry.id   AF-A0A962IDS9-F1
#
_cell.length_a   1.000
_cell.length_b   1.000
_cell.length_c   1.000
_cell.angle_alpha   90.00
_cell.angle_beta   90.00
_cell.angle_gamma   90.00
#
_symmetry.space_group_name_H-M   'P 1'
#
loop_
_entity.id
_entity.type
_entity.pdbx_description
1 polymer ?
#
loop_
_entity_poly.entity_id
_entity_poly.type
_entity_poly.pdbx_seq_one_letter_code
_entity_poly.pdbx_strand_id
1 'polypeptide(L)'
;GDVVTPTRERYRGTLIGNMGYSRDEASQAIADGRLDAVAFGTAFLANPDLPARFRLGAELNAPDSSTFYTQGAEGYTDYPTLGTS
;
A
#
# COMPACT_ATOMS: atom_id res chain seq x y z
N GLY A 1 9.84 -17.33 5.79
CA GLY A 1 10.20 -17.04 7.19
C GLY A 1 10.24 -15.54 7.40
N ASP A 2 10.35 -15.07 8.63
CA ASP A 2 10.53 -13.64 8.91
C ASP A 2 11.87 -13.14 8.35
N VAL A 3 11.79 -12.11 7.50
CA VAL A 3 12.94 -11.42 6.91
C VAL A 3 13.09 -9.99 7.43
N VAL A 4 12.07 -9.45 8.10
CA VAL A 4 12.05 -8.05 8.57
C VAL A 4 12.91 -7.92 9.81
N THR A 5 12.69 -8.75 10.83
CA THR A 5 13.47 -8.72 12.08
C THR A 5 14.98 -8.87 11.84
N PRO A 6 15.49 -9.92 11.16
CA PRO A 6 16.93 -10.06 10.94
C PRO A 6 17.51 -8.96 10.05
N THR A 7 16.72 -8.34 9.16
CA THR A 7 17.17 -7.17 8.38
C THR A 7 17.26 -5.93 9.26
N ARG A 8 16.25 -5.64 10.08
CA ARG A 8 16.23 -4.49 10.98
C ARG A 8 17.39 -4.55 11.99
N GLU A 9 17.65 -5.73 12.56
CA GLU A 9 18.80 -6.05 13.42
C GLU A 9 20.15 -5.70 12.79
N ARG A 10 20.27 -5.75 11.46
CA ARG A 10 21.53 -5.57 10.72
C ARG A 10 21.68 -4.20 10.04
N TYR A 11 20.58 -3.47 9.79
CA TYR A 11 20.47 -2.24 8.97
C TYR A 11 21.69 -1.26 8.97
N ARG A 12 21.66 -0.07 9.59
CA ARG A 12 20.64 0.64 10.40
C ARG A 12 19.77 1.65 9.65
N GLY A 13 19.97 1.86 8.34
CA GLY A 13 19.28 2.90 7.57
C GLY A 13 17.77 2.68 7.35
N THR A 14 17.15 3.52 6.53
CA THR A 14 15.71 3.49 6.22
C THR A 14 15.29 2.17 5.56
N LEU A 15 14.49 1.37 6.27
CA LEU A 15 13.99 0.08 5.83
C LEU A 15 12.52 0.18 5.42
N ILE A 16 12.25 -0.01 4.12
CA ILE A 16 10.90 0.07 3.55
C ILE A 16 10.37 -1.34 3.28
N GLY A 17 9.24 -1.69 3.91
CA GLY A 17 8.54 -2.95 3.65
C GLY A 17 7.62 -2.87 2.43
N ASN A 18 7.28 -4.02 1.87
CA ASN A 18 6.24 -4.17 0.84
C ASN A 18 5.67 -5.60 0.90
N MET A 19 4.96 -6.08 -0.13
CA MET A 19 4.22 -7.36 -0.19
C MET A 19 3.00 -7.45 0.75
N GLY A 20 1.88 -6.85 0.31
CA GLY A 20 0.54 -7.24 0.79
C GLY A 20 0.08 -6.67 2.14
N TYR A 21 0.85 -5.78 2.77
CA TYR A 21 0.44 -5.08 4.00
C TYR A 21 -0.93 -4.41 3.86
N SER A 22 -1.79 -4.59 4.87
CA SER A 22 -2.90 -3.68 5.17
C SER A 22 -2.40 -2.38 5.82
N ARG A 23 -3.29 -1.38 5.93
CA ARG A 23 -3.01 -0.14 6.67
C ARG A 23 -2.58 -0.42 8.11
N ASP A 24 -3.28 -1.34 8.77
CA ASP A 24 -3.13 -1.56 10.21
C ASP A 24 -1.86 -2.37 10.52
N GLU A 25 -1.55 -3.38 9.70
CA GLU A 25 -0.26 -4.09 9.77
C GLU A 25 0.94 -3.17 9.48
N ALA A 26 0.81 -2.26 8.51
CA ALA A 26 1.85 -1.28 8.20
C ALA A 26 2.04 -0.29 9.35
N SER A 27 0.94 0.20 9.92
CA SER A 27 0.94 1.10 11.07
C SER A 27 1.59 0.43 12.29
N GLN A 28 1.27 -0.84 12.55
CA GLN A 28 1.88 -1.61 13.63
C GLN A 28 3.38 -1.86 13.38
N ALA A 29 3.77 -2.28 12.18
CA ALA A 29 5.19 -2.53 11.87
C ALA A 29 6.08 -1.28 11.98
N ILE A 30 5.52 -0.09 11.70
CA ILE A 30 6.20 1.19 11.91
C ILE A 30 6.22 1.56 13.40
N ALA A 31 5.11 1.40 14.13
CA ALA A 31 5.03 1.66 15.57
C ALA A 31 5.97 0.76 16.39
N ASP A 32 6.17 -0.49 15.96
CA ASP A 32 7.12 -1.45 16.55
C ASP A 32 8.60 -1.13 16.24
N GLY A 33 8.87 -0.13 15.38
CA GLY A 33 10.21 0.15 14.86
C GLY A 33 10.80 -0.94 13.96
N ARG A 34 9.98 -1.88 13.47
CA ARG A 34 10.40 -2.97 12.56
C ARG A 34 10.68 -2.46 11.15
N LEU A 35 9.94 -1.43 10.72
CA LEU A 35 10.07 -0.75 9.44
C LEU A 35 10.01 0.76 9.62
N ASP A 36 10.61 1.52 8.71
CA ASP A 36 10.53 2.99 8.69
C ASP A 36 9.40 3.49 7.76
N ALA A 37 9.02 2.70 6.76
CA ALA A 37 7.88 2.94 5.88
C ALA A 37 7.37 1.63 5.24
N VAL A 38 6.21 1.69 4.58
CA VAL A 38 5.65 0.59 3.77
C VAL A 38 5.23 1.12 2.40
N ALA A 39 5.61 0.41 1.35
CA ALA A 39 5.18 0.65 -0.02
C ALA A 39 4.00 -0.24 -0.40
N PHE A 40 2.97 0.35 -1.03
CA PHE A 40 1.74 -0.31 -1.45
C PHE A 40 1.67 -0.30 -2.98
N GLY A 41 1.59 -1.48 -3.61
CA GLY A 41 1.45 -1.62 -5.06
C GLY A 41 -0.02 -1.64 -5.48
N THR A 42 -0.62 -2.83 -5.48
CA THR A 42 -2.02 -3.09 -5.89
C THR A 42 -3.04 -2.16 -5.25
N ALA A 43 -2.92 -1.87 -3.95
CA ALA A 43 -3.84 -0.96 -3.26
C ALA A 43 -3.76 0.47 -3.82
N PHE A 44 -2.57 0.94 -4.21
CA PHE A 44 -2.37 2.29 -4.76
C PHE A 44 -2.82 2.37 -6.23
N LEU A 45 -2.61 1.30 -7.01
CA LEU A 45 -3.12 1.20 -8.39
C LEU A 45 -4.64 1.41 -8.43
N ALA A 46 -5.38 0.73 -7.54
CA ALA A 46 -6.84 0.87 -7.46
C ALA A 46 -7.32 2.13 -6.73
N ASN A 47 -6.46 2.81 -5.97
CA ASN A 47 -6.83 3.95 -5.12
C ASN A 47 -5.82 5.09 -5.32
N PRO A 48 -6.02 5.97 -6.32
CA PRO A 48 -5.10 7.11 -6.56
C PRO A 48 -4.99 8.05 -5.35
N ASP A 49 -5.98 8.04 -4.46
CA ASP A 49 -6.05 8.78 -3.20
C ASP A 49 -5.82 7.91 -1.95
N LEU A 50 -5.14 6.76 -2.06
CA LEU A 50 -4.88 5.81 -0.97
C LEU A 50 -4.43 6.46 0.35
N PRO A 51 -3.49 7.45 0.38
CA PRO A 51 -3.09 8.11 1.64
C PRO A 51 -4.22 8.88 2.33
N ALA A 52 -5.16 9.44 1.55
CA ALA A 52 -6.34 10.12 2.10
C ALA A 52 -7.34 9.09 2.65
N ARG A 53 -7.58 7.98 1.94
CA ARG A 53 -8.43 6.87 2.40
C ARG A 53 -7.91 6.28 3.70
N PHE A 54 -6.62 5.98 3.80
CA PHE A 54 -5.99 5.47 5.02
C PHE A 54 -6.15 6.42 6.21
N ARG A 55 -5.90 7.73 6.01
CA ARG A 55 -6.03 8.79 7.03
C ARG A 55 -7.46 8.95 7.52
N LEU A 56 -8.45 8.76 6.65
CA LEU A 56 -9.88 8.86 7.00
C LEU A 56 -10.49 7.53 7.49
N GLY A 57 -9.80 6.40 7.29
CA GLY A 57 -10.39 5.07 7.48
C GLY A 57 -11.51 4.76 6.49
N ALA A 58 -11.48 5.38 5.31
CA ALA A 58 -12.46 5.14 4.26
C ALA A 58 -12.22 3.80 3.56
N GLU A 59 -13.28 3.24 2.96
CA GLU A 59 -13.19 2.03 2.15
C GLU A 59 -12.25 2.21 0.95
N LEU A 60 -11.65 1.12 0.52
CA LEU A 60 -10.79 1.08 -0.66
C LEU A 60 -11.58 0.55 -1.86
N ASN A 61 -11.34 1.13 -3.03
CA ASN A 61 -11.74 0.54 -4.29
C ASN A 61 -11.11 -0.87 -4.41
N ALA A 62 -11.90 -1.84 -4.86
CA ALA A 62 -11.39 -3.18 -5.16
C ALA A 62 -10.51 -3.13 -6.43
N PRO A 63 -9.31 -3.76 -6.42
CA PRO A 63 -8.48 -3.87 -7.61
C PRO A 63 -9.04 -4.94 -8.56
N ASP A 64 -9.12 -4.62 -9.85
CA ASP A 64 -9.34 -5.61 -10.90
C ASP A 64 -7.99 -6.09 -11.45
N SER A 65 -7.65 -7.36 -11.17
CA SER A 65 -6.41 -7.96 -11.65
C SER A 65 -6.39 -8.26 -13.15
N SER A 66 -7.54 -8.26 -13.83
CA SER A 66 -7.61 -8.50 -15.28
C SER A 66 -7.09 -7.31 -16.11
N THR A 67 -7.11 -6.11 -15.53
CA THR A 67 -6.71 -4.85 -16.18
C THR A 67 -5.31 -4.35 -15.80
N PHE A 68 -4.61 -4.99 -14.85
CA PHE A 68 -3.26 -4.60 -14.41
C PHE A 68 -2.23 -4.46 -15.55
N TYR A 69 -2.43 -5.16 -16.66
CA TYR A 69 -1.58 -5.12 -17.85
C TYR A 69 -2.40 -4.83 -19.12
N THR A 70 -3.34 -3.88 -19.03
CA THR A 70 -4.16 -3.43 -20.17
C THR A 70 -3.40 -2.49 -21.11
N GLN A 71 -3.97 -2.26 -22.30
CA GLN A 71 -3.63 -1.14 -23.18
C GLN A 71 -4.77 -0.12 -23.18
N GLY A 72 -4.73 0.86 -22.27
CA GLY A 72 -5.75 1.91 -22.22
C GLY A 72 -5.86 2.58 -20.85
N ALA A 73 -7.00 3.23 -20.63
CA ALA A 73 -7.35 3.89 -19.38
C ALA A 73 -8.01 2.96 -18.35
N GLU A 74 -8.64 1.88 -18.83
CA GLU A 74 -9.46 0.94 -18.04
C GLU A 74 -8.64 0.20 -16.98
N GLY A 75 -8.96 0.38 -15.71
CA GLY A 75 -8.18 -0.16 -14.60
C GLY A 75 -6.78 0.47 -14.45
N TYR A 76 -6.55 1.66 -15.00
CA TYR A 76 -5.27 2.38 -14.91
C TYR A 76 -5.42 3.84 -14.48
N THR A 77 -6.34 4.60 -15.09
CA THR A 77 -6.56 6.03 -14.78
C THR A 77 -8.01 6.38 -14.44
N ASP A 78 -8.90 5.39 -14.43
CA ASP A 78 -10.35 5.53 -14.25
C ASP A 78 -10.87 5.13 -12.85
N TYR A 79 -10.00 4.60 -11.99
CA TYR A 79 -10.34 4.34 -10.58
C TYR A 79 -10.78 5.64 -9.85
N PRO A 80 -11.95 5.67 -9.19
CA PRO A 80 -12.49 6.90 -8.61
C PRO A 80 -11.75 7.32 -7.33
N THR A 81 -11.74 8.63 -7.07
CA THR A 81 -11.36 9.20 -5.77
C THR A 81 -12.57 9.33 -4.85
N LEU A 82 -12.37 9.53 -3.55
CA LEU A 82 -13.45 9.72 -2.55
C LEU A 82 -14.45 10.85 -2.87
N GLY A 83 -14.11 11.79 -3.76
CA GLY A 83 -14.99 12.89 -4.18
C GLY A 83 -15.60 12.73 -5.58
N THR A 84 -15.32 11.63 -6.27
CA THR A 84 -15.85 11.33 -7.61
C THR A 84 -17.01 10.36 -7.48
N SER A 85 -18.24 10.88 -7.59
CA SER A 85 -19.50 10.12 -7.61
C SER A 85 -20.23 10.33 -8.92
#